data_AF-A0A7G1I8U5-F1
#
_entry.id   AF-A0A7G1I8U5-F1
#
_cell.length_a   1.000
_cell.length_b   1.000
_cell.length_c   1.000
_cell.angle_alpha   90.00
_cell.angle_beta   90.00
_cell.angle_gamma   90.00
#
_symmetry.space_group_name_H-M   'P 1'
#
loop_
_entity.id
_entity.type
_entity.pdbx_description
1 polymer ?
#
loop_
_entity_poly.entity_id
_entity_poly.type
_entity_poly.pdbx_seq_one_letter_code
_entity_poly.pdbx_strand_id
1 'polypeptide(L)'
;MLALREAEAYDGPSLVIAYSHCIAHGFELRYGLEQQYRAVASGHWPLIRYNPVLRATGKPPFLLDSHRPRVSLADFRNRELRYRSLTNSDPDEADRLLALAQESIDQRWMVYEDMASRTPQEFPSDARRGSDGPVHPLPRTEPA
;
A
#
# COMPACT_ATOMS: atom_id res chain seq x y z
N MET A 1 -7.68 11.31 -10.57
CA MET A 1 -8.24 11.03 -9.23
C MET A 1 -9.21 9.86 -9.31
N LEU A 2 -8.71 8.63 -9.48
CA LEU A 2 -9.57 7.44 -9.59
C LEU A 2 -10.04 6.93 -8.22
N ALA A 3 -9.10 6.75 -7.27
CA ALA A 3 -9.38 6.25 -5.93
C ALA A 3 -10.46 7.04 -5.18
N LEU A 4 -10.44 8.38 -5.24
CA LEU A 4 -11.45 9.22 -4.57
C LEU A 4 -12.84 9.03 -5.17
N ARG A 5 -12.94 8.86 -6.50
CA ARG A 5 -14.23 8.64 -7.18
C ARG A 5 -14.79 7.26 -6.87
N GLU A 6 -13.94 6.23 -6.87
CA GLU A 6 -14.35 4.88 -6.50
C GLU A 6 -14.80 4.79 -5.03
N ALA A 7 -14.05 5.44 -4.13
CA ALA A 7 -14.37 5.48 -2.71
C ALA A 7 -15.69 6.20 -2.41
N GLU A 8 -15.97 7.30 -3.12
CA GLU A 8 -17.22 8.05 -2.96
C GLU A 8 -18.43 7.32 -3.57
N ALA A 9 -18.25 6.66 -4.72
CA ALA A 9 -19.32 5.93 -5.39
C ALA A 9 -19.63 4.55 -4.76
N TYR A 10 -18.79 4.05 -3.85
CA TYR A 10 -19.02 2.77 -3.19
C TYR A 10 -20.11 2.90 -2.14
N ASP A 11 -21.20 2.14 -2.32
CA ASP A 11 -22.32 2.07 -1.37
C ASP A 11 -21.97 1.23 -0.13
N GLY A 12 -20.99 1.71 0.64
CA GLY A 12 -20.40 1.01 1.78
C GLY A 12 -19.25 1.80 2.40
N PRO A 13 -18.54 1.20 3.37
CA PRO A 13 -17.40 1.86 4.00
C PRO A 13 -16.22 1.97 3.03
N SER A 14 -15.63 3.16 2.96
CA SER A 14 -14.45 3.45 2.16
C SER A 14 -13.32 4.02 3.02
N LEU A 15 -12.09 3.55 2.78
CA LEU A 15 -10.88 4.03 3.46
C LEU A 15 -9.88 4.55 2.41
N VAL A 16 -9.44 5.79 2.59
CA VAL A 16 -8.38 6.40 1.77
C VAL A 16 -7.24 6.84 2.67
N ILE A 17 -6.05 6.27 2.44
CA ILE A 17 -4.83 6.62 3.18
C ILE A 17 -3.91 7.41 2.24
N ALA A 18 -3.76 8.70 2.50
CA ALA A 18 -2.94 9.59 1.68
C ALA A 18 -1.59 9.87 2.35
N TYR A 19 -0.49 9.74 1.60
CA TYR A 19 0.83 10.12 2.06
C TYR A 19 0.95 11.65 2.15
N SER A 20 0.93 12.17 3.38
CA SER A 20 1.07 13.60 3.66
C SER A 20 2.49 13.90 4.11
N HIS A 21 3.18 14.78 3.39
CA HIS A 21 4.49 15.25 3.81
C HIS A 21 4.34 16.39 4.82
N CYS A 22 5.26 16.48 5.79
CA CYS A 22 5.20 17.51 6.83
C CYS A 22 6.58 18.11 7.14
N ILE A 23 6.59 19.24 7.85
CA ILE A 23 7.82 19.90 8.29
C ILE A 23 8.73 18.96 9.12
N ALA A 24 8.16 18.03 9.87
CA ALA A 24 8.91 17.09 10.70
C ALA A 24 9.71 16.06 9.88
N HIS A 25 9.45 15.94 8.58
CA HIS A 25 10.31 15.14 7.70
C HIS A 25 11.65 15.84 7.44
N GLY A 26 11.71 17.17 7.63
CA GLY A 26 12.93 17.97 7.56
C GLY A 26 13.54 18.08 6.17
N PHE A 27 12.71 18.50 5.23
CA PHE A 27 13.09 18.95 3.88
C PHE A 27 12.25 20.18 3.51
N GLU A 28 12.64 20.93 2.48
CA GLU A 28 11.89 22.11 2.06
C GLU A 28 10.56 21.74 1.39
N LEU A 29 9.43 22.19 1.96
CA LEU A 29 8.09 21.80 1.50
C LEU A 29 7.77 22.19 0.05
N ARG A 30 8.50 23.14 -0.56
CA ARG A 30 8.37 23.46 -1.99
C ARG A 30 8.66 22.26 -2.89
N TYR A 31 9.47 21.29 -2.41
CA TYR A 31 9.76 20.02 -3.09
C TYR A 31 8.84 18.88 -2.63
N GLY A 32 7.75 19.18 -1.92
CA GLY A 32 6.81 18.20 -1.36
C GLY A 32 6.30 17.20 -2.37
N LEU A 33 5.80 17.68 -3.51
CA LEU A 33 5.28 16.82 -4.58
C LEU A 33 6.35 15.90 -5.17
N GLU A 34 7.57 16.40 -5.36
CA GLU A 34 8.69 15.59 -5.84
C GLU A 34 9.06 14.49 -4.83
N GLN A 35 9.04 14.82 -3.54
CA GLN A 35 9.36 13.86 -2.49
C GLN A 35 8.25 12.81 -2.33
N GLN A 36 6.98 13.17 -2.51
CA GLN A 36 5.87 12.20 -2.59
C GLN A 36 6.04 11.26 -3.78
N TYR A 37 6.43 11.78 -4.96
CA TYR A 37 6.74 10.95 -6.11
C TYR A 37 7.88 9.97 -5.81
N ARG A 38 8.94 10.43 -5.13
CA ARG A 38 10.06 9.56 -4.70
C ARG A 38 9.64 8.52 -3.67
N ALA A 39 8.73 8.84 -2.77
CA ALA A 39 8.18 7.86 -1.83
C ALA A 39 7.51 6.69 -2.56
N VAL A 40 6.75 6.97 -3.62
CA VAL A 40 6.15 5.94 -4.47
C VAL A 40 7.22 5.23 -5.30
N ALA A 41 8.10 5.98 -5.97
CA ALA A 41 9.12 5.44 -6.86
C ALA A 41 10.18 4.58 -6.16
N SER A 42 10.38 4.76 -4.86
CA SER A 42 11.26 3.93 -4.02
C SER A 42 10.58 2.71 -3.40
N GLY A 43 9.27 2.52 -3.63
CA GLY A 43 8.50 1.47 -2.96
C GLY A 43 8.25 1.73 -1.47
N HIS A 44 8.68 2.89 -0.94
CA HIS A 44 8.41 3.29 0.43
C HIS A 44 6.91 3.43 0.70
N TRP A 45 6.18 4.01 -0.27
CA TRP A 45 4.73 4.19 -0.23
C TRP A 45 4.05 3.64 -1.50
N PRO A 46 3.74 2.34 -1.55
CA PRO A 46 3.06 1.75 -2.69
C PRO A 46 1.60 2.22 -2.78
N LEU A 47 1.14 2.50 -4.00
CA LEU A 47 -0.25 2.83 -4.32
C LEU A 47 -1.00 1.55 -4.66
N ILE A 48 -2.01 1.25 -3.84
CA ILE A 48 -2.89 0.09 -3.98
C ILE A 48 -4.35 0.55 -3.90
N ARG A 49 -5.23 -0.19 -4.54
CA ARG A 49 -6.69 -0.04 -4.39
C ARG A 49 -7.31 -1.41 -4.16
N TYR A 50 -8.31 -1.45 -3.29
CA TYR A 50 -9.16 -2.62 -3.10
C TYR A 50 -10.59 -2.22 -3.39
N ASN A 51 -11.16 -2.73 -4.49
CA ASN A 51 -12.53 -2.45 -4.89
C ASN A 51 -13.36 -3.74 -4.89
N PRO A 52 -14.19 -3.98 -3.85
CA PRO A 52 -15.00 -5.19 -3.72
C PRO A 52 -15.96 -5.44 -4.90
N VAL A 53 -16.42 -4.36 -5.56
CA VAL A 53 -17.38 -4.43 -6.67
C VAL A 53 -16.81 -5.23 -7.85
N LEU A 54 -15.49 -5.18 -8.04
CA LEU A 54 -14.82 -5.89 -9.13
C LEU A 54 -14.99 -7.40 -9.04
N ARG A 55 -15.04 -7.95 -7.82
CA ARG A 55 -15.25 -9.38 -7.60
C ARG A 55 -16.56 -9.87 -8.20
N ALA A 56 -17.65 -9.09 -8.08
CA ALA A 56 -18.94 -9.42 -8.67
C ALA A 56 -18.90 -9.45 -10.21
N THR A 57 -17.95 -8.73 -10.81
CA THR A 57 -17.71 -8.72 -12.27
C THR A 57 -16.67 -9.74 -12.74
N GLY A 58 -16.21 -10.63 -11.85
CA GLY A 58 -15.18 -11.63 -12.13
C GLY A 58 -13.77 -11.06 -12.27
N LYS A 59 -13.52 -9.86 -11.75
CA LYS A 59 -12.19 -9.21 -11.77
C LYS A 59 -11.55 -9.20 -10.37
N PRO A 60 -10.22 -9.30 -10.25
CA PRO A 60 -9.54 -9.20 -8.97
C PRO A 60 -9.86 -7.85 -8.30
N PRO A 61 -10.33 -7.84 -7.04
CA PRO A 61 -10.64 -6.61 -6.32
C PRO A 61 -9.38 -5.85 -5.89
N PHE A 62 -8.25 -6.54 -5.70
CA PHE A 62 -6.97 -5.90 -5.38
C PHE A 62 -6.27 -5.44 -6.66
N LEU A 63 -5.92 -4.15 -6.69
CA LEU A 63 -5.24 -3.50 -7.79
C LEU A 63 -3.96 -2.85 -7.28
N LEU A 64 -2.85 -3.21 -7.90
CA LEU A 64 -1.56 -2.60 -7.66
C LEU A 64 -1.31 -1.50 -8.71
N ASP A 65 -1.49 -0.23 -8.34
CA ASP A 65 -1.35 0.91 -9.28
C ASP A 65 0.11 1.39 -9.42
N SER A 66 0.94 1.10 -8.43
CA SER A 66 2.34 1.48 -8.47
C SER A 66 3.18 0.53 -9.30
N HIS A 67 4.10 1.10 -10.07
CA HIS A 67 5.16 0.34 -10.71
C HIS A 67 6.16 -0.19 -9.69
N ARG A 68 6.93 -1.20 -10.08
CA ARG A 68 8.11 -1.66 -9.33
C ARG A 68 9.04 -0.49 -8.97
N PRO A 69 9.79 -0.58 -7.87
CA PRO A 69 10.61 0.52 -7.38
C PRO A 69 11.70 0.80 -8.41
N ARG A 70 11.90 2.07 -8.74
CA ARG A 70 12.87 2.56 -9.74
C ARG A 70 13.93 3.46 -9.14
N VAL A 71 13.78 3.80 -7.85
CA VAL A 71 14.70 4.63 -7.06
C VAL A 71 15.06 3.82 -5.82
N SER A 72 16.30 3.92 -5.33
CA SER A 72 16.67 3.21 -4.10
C SER A 72 15.98 3.82 -2.88
N LEU A 73 15.73 3.01 -1.84
CA LEU A 73 15.22 3.52 -0.58
C LEU A 73 16.18 4.53 0.06
N ALA A 74 17.49 4.31 -0.11
CA ALA A 74 18.54 5.19 0.36
C ALA A 74 18.41 6.61 -0.23
N ASP A 75 18.23 6.71 -1.55
CA ASP A 75 18.09 8.00 -2.25
C ASP A 75 16.87 8.80 -1.79
N PHE A 76 15.78 8.10 -1.45
CA PHE A 76 14.59 8.72 -0.88
C PHE A 76 14.85 9.21 0.56
N ARG A 77 15.41 8.36 1.42
CA ARG A 77 15.62 8.65 2.85
C ARG A 77 16.69 9.70 3.09
N ASN A 78 17.75 9.73 2.30
CA ASN A 78 18.83 10.72 2.38
C ASN A 78 18.36 12.16 2.12
N ARG A 79 17.14 12.36 1.61
CA ARG A 79 16.54 13.68 1.40
C ARG A 79 15.79 14.21 2.62
N GLU A 80 15.54 13.39 3.64
CA GLU A 80 14.75 13.76 4.81
C GLU A 80 15.64 13.79 6.05
N LEU A 81 15.62 14.90 6.79
CA LEU A 81 16.42 15.05 8.01
C LEU A 81 16.10 13.99 9.05
N ARG A 82 14.84 13.54 9.15
CA ARG A 82 14.44 12.49 10.12
C ARG A 82 15.22 11.19 9.98
N TYR A 83 15.74 10.87 8.80
CA TYR A 83 16.61 9.71 8.58
C TYR A 83 18.08 10.10 8.68
N ARG A 84 18.48 11.22 8.06
CA ARG A 84 19.87 11.71 8.11
C ARG A 84 20.37 11.97 9.53
N SER A 85 19.48 12.32 10.45
CA SER A 85 19.84 12.52 11.85
C SER A 85 20.50 11.26 12.43
N LEU A 86 19.99 10.07 12.10
CA LEU A 86 20.58 8.81 12.55
C LEU A 86 21.90 8.54 11.83
N THR A 87 21.96 8.73 10.50
CA THR A 87 23.20 8.59 9.72
C THR A 87 24.33 9.44 10.27
N ASN A 88 24.03 10.63 10.81
CA ASN A 88 25.03 11.50 11.40
C ASN A 88 25.44 11.09 12.82
N SER A 89 24.54 10.50 13.61
CA SER A 89 24.81 10.15 15.01
C SER A 89 25.35 8.74 15.19
N ASP A 90 24.90 7.80 14.35
CA ASP A 90 25.24 6.37 14.39
C ASP A 90 25.15 5.79 12.96
N PRO A 91 26.23 5.91 12.16
CA PRO A 91 26.24 5.45 10.77
C PRO A 91 26.05 3.94 10.63
N ASP A 92 26.65 3.15 11.52
CA ASP A 92 26.59 1.68 11.46
C ASP A 92 25.16 1.18 11.69
N GLU A 93 24.46 1.76 12.67
CA GLU A 93 23.05 1.44 12.91
C GLU A 93 22.14 1.96 11.79
N ALA A 94 22.45 3.13 11.22
CA ALA A 94 21.71 3.67 10.08
C ALA A 94 21.75 2.72 8.88
N ASP A 95 22.92 2.18 8.55
CA ASP A 95 23.11 1.23 7.46
C ASP A 95 22.38 -0.09 7.74
N ARG A 96 22.46 -0.60 8.97
CA ARG A 96 21.74 -1.82 9.38
C ARG A 96 20.22 -1.65 9.23
N LEU A 97 19.65 -0.55 9.72
CA LEU A 97 18.21 -0.28 9.65
C LEU A 97 17.74 0.05 8.22
N LEU A 98 18.61 0.64 7.40
CA LEU A 98 18.32 0.86 5.98
C LEU A 98 18.22 -0.46 5.23
N ALA A 99 19.14 -1.41 5.48
CA ALA A 99 19.10 -2.74 4.88
C ALA A 99 17.82 -3.50 5.26
N LEU A 100 17.47 -3.54 6.55
CA LEU A 100 16.23 -4.17 7.03
C LEU A 100 14.97 -3.55 6.43
N ALA A 101 14.97 -2.22 6.26
CA ALA A 101 13.85 -1.55 5.66
C ALA A 101 13.73 -1.82 4.15
N GLN A 102 14.85 -1.96 3.44
CA GLN A 102 14.85 -2.38 2.04
C GLN A 102 14.29 -3.79 1.90
N GLU A 103 14.76 -4.73 2.72
CA GLU A 103 14.23 -6.09 2.77
C GLU A 103 12.70 -6.10 3.03
N SER A 104 12.23 -5.30 3.99
CA SER A 104 10.80 -5.18 4.30
C SER A 104 9.98 -4.64 3.12
N ILE A 105 10.54 -3.71 2.34
CA ILE A 105 9.90 -3.20 1.11
C ILE A 105 9.81 -4.31 0.07
N ASP A 106 10.90 -5.05 -0.14
CA ASP A 106 10.97 -6.12 -1.13
C ASP A 106 9.96 -7.24 -0.81
N GLN A 107 9.90 -7.66 0.46
CA GLN A 107 8.93 -8.64 0.95
C GLN A 107 7.48 -8.15 0.78
N ARG A 108 7.18 -6.90 1.16
CA ARG A 108 5.86 -6.30 0.95
C ARG A 108 5.50 -6.27 -0.53
N TRP A 109 6.49 -6.09 -1.41
CA TRP A 109 6.27 -6.11 -2.84
C TRP A 109 5.90 -7.46 -3.39
N MET A 110 6.61 -8.51 -2.96
CA MET A 110 6.25 -9.88 -3.31
C MET A 110 4.81 -10.20 -2.90
N VAL A 111 4.38 -9.77 -1.70
CA VAL A 111 3.00 -9.98 -1.23
C VAL A 111 1.98 -9.27 -2.11
N TYR A 112 2.23 -7.99 -2.46
CA TYR A 112 1.26 -7.24 -3.27
C TYR A 112 1.22 -7.69 -4.73
N GLU A 113 2.34 -8.14 -5.30
CA GLU A 113 2.36 -8.75 -6.63
C GLU A 113 1.60 -10.08 -6.64
N ASP A 114 1.82 -10.92 -5.62
CA ASP A 114 1.06 -12.16 -5.45
C ASP A 114 -0.44 -11.85 -5.36
N MET A 115 -0.84 -10.94 -4.47
CA MET A 115 -2.24 -10.52 -4.35
C MET A 115 -2.82 -9.99 -5.67
N ALA A 116 -2.08 -9.18 -6.43
CA ALA A 116 -2.54 -8.67 -7.73
C ALA A 116 -2.73 -9.77 -8.80
N SER A 117 -2.10 -10.94 -8.61
CA SER A 117 -2.22 -12.09 -9.51
C SER A 117 -3.31 -13.10 -9.13
N ARG A 118 -3.88 -12.99 -7.92
CA ARG A 118 -4.91 -13.90 -7.40
C ARG A 118 -6.23 -13.77 -8.16
N THR A 119 -6.98 -14.86 -8.16
CA THR A 119 -8.34 -14.92 -8.71
C THR A 119 -9.35 -14.19 -7.80
N PRO A 120 -10.48 -13.72 -8.34
CA PRO A 120 -11.50 -13.02 -7.56
C PRO A 120 -12.04 -13.82 -6.35
N GLN A 121 -12.06 -15.16 -6.45
CA GLN A 121 -12.60 -16.05 -5.43
C GLN A 121 -11.68 -16.16 -4.20
N GLU A 122 -10.41 -15.81 -4.33
CA GLU A 122 -9.42 -15.78 -3.25
C GLU A 122 -9.54 -14.53 -2.36
N PHE A 123 -10.48 -13.63 -2.69
CA PHE A 123 -10.77 -12.43 -1.91
C PHE A 123 -12.13 -12.51 -1.22
N PRO A 124 -12.29 -11.82 -0.07
CA PRO A 124 -13.57 -11.71 0.62
C PRO A 124 -14.70 -11.23 -0.30
N SER A 125 -15.90 -11.74 -0.04
CA SER A 125 -17.13 -11.29 -0.69
C SER A 125 -17.39 -9.80 -0.47
N ASP A 126 -18.13 -9.19 -1.40
CA ASP A 126 -18.57 -7.80 -1.28
C ASP A 126 -19.61 -7.70 -0.16
N ALA A 127 -19.36 -6.80 0.81
CA ALA A 127 -20.17 -6.67 2.01
C ALA A 127 -21.48 -5.88 1.79
N ARG A 128 -21.73 -5.38 0.58
CA ARG A 128 -22.97 -4.67 0.24
C ARG A 128 -24.18 -5.60 0.37
N ARG A 129 -25.33 -5.03 0.72
CA ARG A 129 -26.58 -5.81 0.81
C ARG A 129 -26.99 -6.24 -0.60
N GLY A 130 -27.16 -7.55 -0.81
CA GLY A 130 -27.60 -8.11 -2.09
C GLY A 130 -26.52 -8.24 -3.17
N SER A 131 -25.23 -8.03 -2.84
CA SER A 131 -24.12 -8.22 -3.78
C SER A 131 -23.58 -9.66 -3.86
N ASP A 132 -24.02 -10.54 -2.96
CA ASP A 132 -23.58 -11.93 -2.93
C ASP A 132 -24.50 -12.82 -3.80
N GLY A 133 -23.88 -13.50 -4.78
CA GLY A 133 -24.31 -14.83 -5.20
C GLY A 133 -24.23 -15.82 -4.03
N PRO A 134 -24.74 -17.06 -4.17
CA PRO A 134 -25.06 -17.93 -3.03
C PRO A 134 -23.91 -18.02 -2.02
N VAL A 135 -24.16 -17.49 -0.82
CA VAL A 135 -23.26 -17.55 0.33
C VAL A 135 -22.99 -19.03 0.61
N HIS A 136 -21.74 -19.48 0.44
CA HIS A 136 -21.36 -20.82 0.84
C HIS A 136 -21.51 -20.91 2.38
N PRO A 137 -22.37 -21.79 2.92
CA PRO A 137 -22.57 -21.85 4.35
C PRO A 137 -21.24 -22.16 5.05
N LEU A 138 -20.94 -21.42 6.13
CA LEU A 138 -19.85 -21.79 7.01
C LEU A 138 -20.09 -23.22 7.53
N PRO A 139 -19.06 -24.08 7.58
CA PRO A 139 -19.20 -25.40 8.17
C PRO A 139 -19.66 -25.24 9.61
N ARG A 140 -20.84 -25.79 9.93
CA ARG A 140 -21.35 -25.83 11.30
C ARG A 140 -20.43 -26.77 12.07
N THR A 141 -19.62 -26.24 12.98
CA THR A 141 -18.98 -27.04 14.01
C THR A 141 -20.07 -27.55 14.95
N GLU A 142 -20.41 -28.83 14.86
CA GLU A 142 -21.26 -29.48 15.85
C GLU A 142 -20.53 -29.49 17.20
N PRO A 143 -21.19 -29.13 18.31
CA PRO A 143 -20.59 -29.25 19.63
C PRO A 143 -20.42 -30.73 19.99
N ALA A 144 -19.23 -31.06 20.52
CA ALA A 144 -18.87 -32.37 21.04
C ALA A 144 -19.66 -32.74 22.31
#